data_AF-A0A940VTA7-F1
#
_entry.id   AF-A0A940VTA7-F1
#
_cell.length_a   1.000
_cell.length_b   1.000
_cell.length_c   1.000
_cell.angle_alpha   90.00
_cell.angle_beta   90.00
_cell.angle_gamma   90.00
#
_symmetry.space_group_name_H-M   'P 1'
#
loop_
_entity.id
_entity.type
_entity.pdbx_description
1 polymer ?
#
loop_
_entity_poly.entity_id
_entity_poly.type
_entity_poly.pdbx_seq_one_letter_code
_entity_poly.pdbx_strand_id
1 'polypeptide(L)'
;MKRRYAFFPGCILEKATRECYQSTMALARALDWELVEIPGWSCCGASHVQDIDEKAALVTNARNLALAEMMGLPILTVCSTCTLMLRKAKMALDNGAKDEINTYLAEGGLGYQGTATVTHLLWELVEHKDEWVGKVTNPLSGVRVAPFYGCHTIRPPEVQTFENALAPTSLEQLITAVGAVPAPTQDRLKCCGFHAAYPAEPDVLRNAGNTIKNAAAVQADCLLTPCPLCQMQLDVYQPDARAAAGTDA
;
A
#
# COMPACT_ATOMS: atom_id res chain seq x y z
N MET A 1 1.20 21.51 13.81
CA MET A 1 1.47 20.48 14.84
C MET A 1 2.16 19.31 14.16
N LYS A 2 3.10 18.65 14.83
CA LYS A 2 3.78 17.46 14.31
C LYS A 2 2.76 16.34 14.09
N ARG A 3 2.68 15.77 12.88
CA ARG A 3 1.78 14.64 12.60
C ARG A 3 2.38 13.36 13.19
N ARG A 4 1.55 12.54 13.83
CA ARG A 4 1.98 11.32 14.51
C ARG A 4 1.10 10.17 14.09
N TYR A 5 1.71 9.04 13.74
CA TYR A 5 1.01 7.85 13.27
C TYR A 5 1.51 6.60 13.99
N ALA A 6 0.59 5.68 14.23
CA ALA A 6 0.89 4.29 14.53
C ALA A 6 1.35 3.61 13.22
N PHE A 7 2.65 3.45 13.05
CA PHE A 7 3.23 2.91 11.83
C PHE A 7 3.11 1.40 11.78
N PHE A 8 2.42 0.91 10.74
CA PHE A 8 2.30 -0.50 10.42
C PHE A 8 3.18 -0.80 9.19
N PRO A 9 4.43 -1.26 9.38
CA PRO A 9 5.33 -1.53 8.26
C PRO A 9 4.88 -2.75 7.44
N GLY A 10 4.25 -3.73 8.11
CA GLY A 10 3.94 -5.02 7.51
C GLY A 10 5.19 -5.85 7.23
N CYS A 11 5.00 -7.12 6.86
CA CYS A 11 6.11 -8.06 6.66
C CYS A 11 7.06 -7.65 5.53
N ILE A 12 6.54 -6.99 4.50
CA ILE A 12 7.29 -6.73 3.27
C ILE A 12 8.35 -5.65 3.46
N LEU A 13 8.02 -4.54 4.14
CA LEU A 13 8.99 -3.47 4.44
C LEU A 13 10.10 -3.95 5.38
N GLU A 14 9.78 -4.85 6.30
CA GLU A 14 10.79 -5.40 7.21
C GLU A 14 11.76 -6.37 6.54
N LYS A 15 11.26 -7.20 5.60
CA LYS A 15 11.99 -8.39 5.14
C LYS A 15 12.42 -8.37 3.67
N ALA A 16 11.67 -7.70 2.80
CA ALA A 16 11.90 -7.77 1.35
C ALA A 16 12.22 -6.42 0.71
N THR A 17 11.63 -5.33 1.21
CA THR A 17 11.80 -3.98 0.64
C THR A 17 12.37 -3.00 1.68
N ARG A 18 13.58 -3.30 2.16
CA ARG A 18 14.26 -2.51 3.21
C ARG A 18 14.52 -1.07 2.75
N GLU A 19 14.80 -0.89 1.47
CA GLU A 19 14.95 0.41 0.82
C GLU A 19 13.66 1.25 0.88
N CYS A 20 12.49 0.61 0.78
CA CYS A 20 11.19 1.26 0.95
C CYS A 20 10.99 1.73 2.40
N TYR A 21 11.35 0.90 3.40
CA TYR A 21 11.32 1.29 4.81
C TYR A 21 12.26 2.48 5.09
N GLN A 22 13.51 2.39 4.61
CA GLN A 22 14.50 3.47 4.80
C GLN A 22 14.05 4.79 4.17
N SER A 23 13.51 4.74 2.95
CA SER A 23 12.98 5.90 2.25
C SER A 23 11.76 6.49 2.97
N THR A 24 10.86 5.65 3.48
CA THR A 24 9.69 6.06 4.26
C THR A 24 10.11 6.80 5.53
N MET A 25 11.07 6.24 6.29
CA MET A 25 11.55 6.89 7.52
C MET A 25 12.33 8.18 7.24
N ALA A 26 13.06 8.25 6.12
CA ALA A 26 13.74 9.47 5.69
C ALA A 26 12.74 10.57 5.30
N LEU A 27 11.69 10.21 4.54
CA LEU A 27 10.60 11.10 4.19
C LEU A 27 9.91 11.64 5.45
N ALA A 28 9.51 10.75 6.36
CA ALA A 28 8.87 11.15 7.62
C ALA A 28 9.71 12.17 8.40
N ARG A 29 11.03 11.97 8.52
CA ARG A 29 11.93 12.95 9.15
C ARG A 29 11.94 14.29 8.43
N ALA A 30 11.99 14.30 7.09
CA ALA A 30 11.97 15.54 6.30
C ALA A 30 10.64 16.29 6.43
N LEU A 31 9.54 15.56 6.58
CA LEU A 31 8.21 16.15 6.74
C LEU A 31 7.89 16.57 8.18
N ASP A 32 8.76 16.24 9.14
CA ASP A 32 8.49 16.32 10.58
C ASP A 32 7.24 15.51 10.96
N TRP A 33 7.14 14.30 10.43
CA TRP A 33 6.15 13.29 10.82
C TRP A 33 6.80 12.29 11.78
N GLU A 34 6.06 11.89 12.80
CA GLU A 34 6.47 10.84 13.74
C GLU A 34 5.78 9.53 13.38
N LEU A 35 6.55 8.57 12.87
CA LEU A 35 6.09 7.21 12.63
C LEU A 35 6.51 6.36 13.82
N VAL A 36 5.56 6.04 14.70
CA VAL A 36 5.78 5.19 15.87
C VAL A 36 5.34 3.78 15.53
N GLU A 37 6.28 2.85 15.38
CA GLU A 37 5.95 1.47 15.03
C GLU A 37 5.02 0.82 16.08
N ILE A 38 3.98 0.14 15.62
CA ILE A 38 2.98 -0.50 16.49
C ILE A 38 3.63 -1.66 17.26
N PRO A 39 3.77 -1.60 18.60
CA PRO A 39 4.47 -2.65 19.33
C PRO A 39 3.78 -4.01 19.18
N GLY A 40 4.54 -5.02 18.74
CA GLY A 40 4.05 -6.39 18.61
C GLY A 40 3.03 -6.59 17.50
N TRP A 41 2.98 -5.73 16.48
CA TRP A 41 2.16 -5.96 15.28
C TRP A 41 2.48 -7.32 14.64
N SER A 42 1.51 -7.91 13.94
CA SER A 42 1.68 -9.17 13.18
C SER A 42 1.26 -9.00 11.73
N CYS A 43 1.68 -9.92 10.85
CA CYS A 43 1.31 -9.91 9.43
C CYS A 43 -0.21 -9.78 9.24
N CYS A 44 -0.63 -9.00 8.24
CA CYS A 44 -2.06 -8.82 7.90
C CYS A 44 -2.73 -10.08 7.29
N GLY A 45 -1.95 -11.13 7.00
CA GLY A 45 -2.48 -12.44 6.58
C GLY A 45 -2.95 -12.52 5.11
N ALA A 46 -2.75 -11.47 4.30
CA ALA A 46 -3.15 -11.45 2.91
C ALA A 46 -2.53 -12.60 2.08
N SER A 47 -3.29 -13.16 1.14
CA SER A 47 -2.95 -14.29 0.26
C SER A 47 -2.64 -15.64 0.91
N HIS A 48 -2.72 -15.75 2.23
CA HIS A 48 -2.39 -17.01 2.91
C HIS A 48 -3.46 -17.35 3.94
N VAL A 49 -3.60 -16.52 4.97
CA VAL A 49 -4.57 -16.74 6.04
C VAL A 49 -5.98 -16.48 5.52
N GLN A 50 -6.17 -15.36 4.80
CA GLN A 50 -7.49 -14.94 4.32
C GLN A 50 -8.15 -15.97 3.37
N ASP A 51 -7.35 -16.74 2.62
CA ASP A 51 -7.85 -17.66 1.59
C ASP A 51 -8.21 -19.02 2.20
N ILE A 52 -7.87 -19.25 3.47
CA ILE A 52 -8.05 -20.52 4.19
C ILE A 52 -9.01 -20.35 5.38
N ASP A 53 -8.85 -19.27 6.15
CA ASP A 53 -9.64 -19.01 7.35
C ASP A 53 -9.90 -17.51 7.52
N GLU A 54 -11.10 -17.10 7.11
CA GLU A 54 -11.57 -15.71 7.21
C GLU A 54 -11.63 -15.22 8.66
N LYS A 55 -11.95 -16.08 9.63
CA LYS A 55 -12.04 -15.71 11.04
C LYS A 55 -10.66 -15.48 11.62
N ALA A 56 -9.70 -16.35 11.33
CA ALA A 56 -8.31 -16.15 11.74
C ALA A 56 -7.72 -14.86 11.13
N ALA A 57 -8.04 -14.57 9.87
CA ALA A 57 -7.64 -13.31 9.24
C ALA A 57 -8.28 -12.10 9.93
N LEU A 58 -9.57 -12.18 10.28
CA LEU A 58 -10.27 -11.11 11.00
C LEU A 58 -9.69 -10.88 12.39
N VAL A 59 -9.50 -11.94 13.20
CA VAL A 59 -8.89 -11.84 14.55
C VAL A 59 -7.48 -11.25 14.47
N THR A 60 -6.66 -11.68 13.52
CA THR A 60 -5.29 -11.19 13.35
C THR A 60 -5.25 -9.69 13.03
N ASN A 61 -6.13 -9.23 12.14
CA ASN A 61 -6.20 -7.81 11.80
C ASN A 61 -6.87 -7.00 12.92
N ALA A 62 -7.88 -7.53 13.61
CA ALA A 62 -8.48 -6.91 14.78
C ALA A 62 -7.48 -6.67 15.90
N ARG A 63 -6.57 -7.63 16.12
CA ARG A 63 -5.44 -7.49 17.05
C ARG A 63 -4.56 -6.29 16.69
N ASN A 64 -4.18 -6.15 15.42
CA ASN A 64 -3.38 -5.01 14.95
C ASN A 64 -4.12 -3.67 15.13
N LEU A 65 -5.44 -3.64 14.87
CA LEU A 65 -6.27 -2.46 15.10
C LEU A 65 -6.33 -2.09 16.59
N ALA A 66 -6.56 -3.06 17.48
CA ALA A 66 -6.62 -2.84 18.92
C ALA A 66 -5.28 -2.32 19.49
N LEU A 67 -4.15 -2.86 19.02
CA LEU A 67 -2.83 -2.37 19.42
C LEU A 67 -2.63 -0.89 19.05
N ALA A 68 -3.08 -0.48 17.87
CA ALA A 68 -3.00 0.92 17.45
C ALA A 68 -3.96 1.84 18.24
N GLU A 69 -5.15 1.35 18.61
CA GLU A 69 -6.07 2.10 19.47
C GLU A 69 -5.47 2.40 20.85
N MET A 70 -4.72 1.46 21.42
CA MET A 70 -3.98 1.69 22.67
C MET A 70 -2.94 2.82 22.56
N MET A 71 -2.43 3.07 21.36
CA MET A 71 -1.52 4.19 21.09
C MET A 71 -2.27 5.52 20.91
N GLY A 72 -3.58 5.48 20.65
CA GLY A 72 -4.39 6.67 20.36
C GLY A 72 -3.97 7.40 19.07
N LEU A 73 -3.37 6.69 18.12
CA LEU A 73 -2.84 7.26 16.87
C LEU A 73 -3.50 6.62 15.64
N PRO A 74 -3.68 7.37 14.54
CA PRO A 74 -4.09 6.79 13.26
C PRO A 74 -3.03 5.82 12.74
N ILE A 75 -3.47 4.68 12.20
CA ILE A 75 -2.58 3.69 11.58
C ILE A 75 -2.15 4.20 10.21
N LEU A 76 -0.84 4.31 9.98
CA LEU A 76 -0.27 4.58 8.67
C LEU A 76 0.49 3.35 8.16
N THR A 77 0.22 2.97 6.92
CA THR A 77 1.00 1.95 6.22
C THR A 77 1.38 2.42 4.81
N VAL A 78 2.41 1.81 4.24
CA VAL A 78 2.88 2.04 2.85
C VAL A 78 2.44 0.88 1.93
N CYS A 79 1.75 -0.11 2.48
CA CYS A 79 1.29 -1.26 1.71
C CYS A 79 -0.21 -1.20 1.48
N SER A 80 -0.62 -1.05 0.22
CA SER A 80 -2.03 -1.08 -0.18
C SER A 80 -2.76 -2.35 0.27
N THR A 81 -2.07 -3.50 0.27
CA THR A 81 -2.64 -4.76 0.75
C THR A 81 -2.85 -4.74 2.26
N CYS A 82 -1.88 -4.26 3.05
CA CYS A 82 -2.07 -4.10 4.49
C CYS A 82 -3.22 -3.14 4.80
N THR A 83 -3.29 -2.05 4.04
CA THR A 83 -4.39 -1.07 4.13
C THR A 83 -5.74 -1.73 3.91
N LEU A 84 -5.88 -2.51 2.83
CA LEU A 84 -7.12 -3.21 2.53
C LEU A 84 -7.51 -4.19 3.63
N MET A 85 -6.57 -5.01 4.11
CA MET A 85 -6.85 -6.01 5.14
C MET A 85 -7.31 -5.37 6.45
N LEU A 86 -6.62 -4.32 6.90
CA LEU A 86 -6.97 -3.59 8.11
C LEU A 86 -8.32 -2.88 7.96
N ARG A 87 -8.58 -2.22 6.82
CA ARG A 87 -9.87 -1.55 6.58
C ARG A 87 -11.04 -2.52 6.43
N LYS A 88 -10.84 -3.68 5.78
CA LYS A 88 -11.85 -4.76 5.72
C LYS A 88 -12.17 -5.29 7.11
N ALA A 89 -11.14 -5.56 7.93
CA ALA A 89 -11.32 -6.02 9.29
C ALA A 89 -12.09 -4.99 10.13
N LYS A 90 -11.69 -3.71 10.06
CA LYS A 90 -12.43 -2.61 10.70
C LYS A 90 -13.90 -2.59 10.28
N MET A 91 -14.18 -2.63 8.98
CA MET A 91 -15.56 -2.63 8.47
C MET A 91 -16.37 -3.82 8.99
N ALA A 92 -15.80 -5.02 9.05
CA ALA A 92 -16.49 -6.19 9.58
C ALA A 92 -16.76 -6.07 11.09
N LEU A 93 -15.78 -5.59 11.86
CA LEU A 93 -15.92 -5.37 13.30
C LEU A 93 -17.00 -4.33 13.60
N ASP A 94 -16.94 -3.19 12.94
CA ASP A 94 -17.87 -2.07 13.13
C ASP A 94 -19.30 -2.44 12.67
N ASN A 95 -19.44 -3.39 11.74
CA ASN A 95 -20.73 -3.91 11.26
C ASN A 95 -21.22 -5.17 12.00
N GLY A 96 -20.73 -5.43 13.21
CA GLY A 96 -21.32 -6.41 14.13
C GLY A 96 -20.44 -7.58 14.53
N ALA A 97 -19.24 -7.73 13.96
CA ALA A 97 -18.31 -8.78 14.38
C ALA A 97 -17.52 -8.44 15.66
N LYS A 98 -17.59 -7.18 16.15
CA LYS A 98 -16.80 -6.69 17.28
C LYS A 98 -16.91 -7.56 18.53
N ASP A 99 -18.13 -7.90 18.97
CA ASP A 99 -18.34 -8.59 20.25
C ASP A 99 -17.78 -10.01 20.22
N GLU A 100 -18.02 -10.76 19.14
CA GLU A 100 -17.45 -12.09 18.95
C GLU A 100 -15.91 -12.02 18.91
N ILE A 101 -15.35 -11.12 18.10
CA ILE A 101 -13.90 -11.05 17.91
C ILE A 101 -13.18 -10.60 19.17
N ASN A 102 -13.80 -9.74 19.98
CA ASN A 102 -13.24 -9.34 21.27
C ASN A 102 -13.13 -10.50 22.27
N THR A 103 -13.89 -11.60 22.13
CA THR A 103 -13.69 -12.79 22.97
C THR A 103 -12.32 -13.42 22.75
N TYR A 104 -11.86 -13.50 21.50
CA TYR A 104 -10.52 -13.99 21.16
C TYR A 104 -9.42 -12.99 21.56
N LEU A 105 -9.66 -11.68 21.36
CA LEU A 105 -8.67 -10.65 21.74
C LEU A 105 -8.45 -10.60 23.26
N ALA A 106 -9.49 -10.88 24.05
CA ALA A 106 -9.43 -10.88 25.51
C ALA A 106 -8.44 -11.93 26.06
N GLU A 107 -8.26 -13.07 25.38
CA GLU A 107 -7.25 -14.08 25.74
C GLU A 107 -5.82 -13.51 25.68
N GLY A 108 -5.58 -12.55 24.79
CA GLY A 108 -4.33 -11.79 24.68
C GLY A 108 -4.30 -10.50 25.48
N GLY A 109 -5.31 -10.23 26.32
CA GLY A 109 -5.44 -8.98 27.08
C GLY A 109 -5.72 -7.74 26.22
N LEU A 110 -6.30 -7.93 25.02
CA LEU A 110 -6.62 -6.87 24.07
C LEU A 110 -8.14 -6.76 23.86
N GLY A 111 -8.58 -5.63 23.32
CA GLY A 111 -9.97 -5.45 22.90
C GLY A 111 -10.11 -4.27 21.95
N TYR A 112 -10.72 -4.51 20.79
CA TYR A 112 -11.02 -3.48 19.80
C TYR A 112 -12.20 -2.63 20.26
N GLN A 113 -12.08 -1.32 20.17
CA GLN A 113 -13.04 -0.34 20.65
C GLN A 113 -13.85 0.33 19.53
N GLY A 114 -13.39 0.31 18.29
CA GLY A 114 -14.10 0.93 17.16
C GLY A 114 -13.52 2.28 16.72
N THR A 115 -12.45 2.74 17.37
CA THR A 115 -11.85 4.06 17.20
C THR A 115 -10.66 4.07 16.25
N ALA A 116 -10.13 2.91 15.87
CA ALA A 116 -9.00 2.83 14.93
C ALA A 116 -9.34 3.51 13.59
N THR A 117 -8.40 4.29 13.07
CA THR A 117 -8.45 4.81 11.69
C THR A 117 -7.25 4.30 10.92
N VAL A 118 -7.43 3.93 9.66
CA VAL A 118 -6.36 3.37 8.81
C VAL A 118 -6.19 4.26 7.59
N THR A 119 -4.99 4.79 7.40
CA THR A 119 -4.59 5.60 6.26
C THR A 119 -3.42 4.97 5.49
N HIS A 120 -3.08 5.56 4.36
CA HIS A 120 -1.98 5.14 3.50
C HIS A 120 -1.03 6.32 3.27
N LEU A 121 0.28 6.06 3.18
CA LEU A 121 1.28 7.11 2.97
C LEU A 121 0.97 8.00 1.75
N LEU A 122 0.56 7.39 0.63
CA LEU A 122 0.14 8.14 -0.57
C LEU A 122 -0.97 9.16 -0.27
N TRP A 123 -1.98 8.76 0.50
CA TRP A 123 -3.15 9.59 0.77
C TRP A 123 -2.77 10.77 1.64
N GLU A 124 -2.01 10.53 2.71
CA GLU A 124 -1.49 11.60 3.58
C GLU A 124 -0.59 12.58 2.81
N LEU A 125 0.23 12.09 1.87
CA LEU A 125 1.06 12.96 1.03
C LEU A 125 0.21 13.82 0.11
N VAL A 126 -0.88 13.31 -0.44
CA VAL A 126 -1.77 14.07 -1.32
C VAL A 126 -2.61 15.08 -0.53
N GLU A 127 -3.21 14.66 0.58
CA GLU A 127 -4.03 15.52 1.45
C GLU A 127 -3.23 16.64 2.10
N HIS A 128 -1.94 16.40 2.36
CA HIS A 128 -1.06 17.35 3.05
C HIS A 128 0.03 17.90 2.14
N LYS A 129 -0.21 17.91 0.83
CA LYS A 129 0.72 18.45 -0.19
C LYS A 129 1.28 19.82 0.19
N ASP A 130 0.43 20.73 0.63
CA ASP A 130 0.82 22.11 0.95
C ASP A 130 1.82 22.19 2.11
N GLU A 131 1.88 21.17 2.97
CA GLU A 131 2.82 21.10 4.10
C GLU A 131 4.25 20.71 3.67
N TRP A 132 4.41 20.08 2.51
CA TRP A 132 5.69 19.50 2.10
C TRP A 132 6.18 19.88 0.71
N VAL A 133 5.32 20.34 -0.20
CA VAL A 133 5.73 20.64 -1.58
C VAL A 133 6.85 21.70 -1.64
N GLY A 134 6.84 22.68 -0.73
CA GLY A 134 7.91 23.67 -0.60
C GLY A 134 9.23 23.14 -0.02
N LYS A 135 9.25 21.91 0.50
CA LYS A 135 10.44 21.21 1.01
C LYS A 135 11.15 20.39 -0.07
N VAL A 136 10.62 20.34 -1.30
CA VAL A 136 11.26 19.64 -2.42
C VAL A 136 12.54 20.39 -2.83
N THR A 137 13.70 19.81 -2.54
CA THR A 137 15.01 20.45 -2.81
C THR A 137 15.60 20.09 -4.16
N ASN A 138 15.23 18.95 -4.73
CA ASN A 138 15.68 18.50 -6.04
C ASN A 138 14.47 18.04 -6.87
N PRO A 139 13.79 18.97 -7.56
CA PRO A 139 12.66 18.63 -8.42
C PRO A 139 13.06 17.60 -9.48
N LEU A 140 12.19 16.62 -9.74
CA LEU A 140 12.41 15.57 -10.73
C LEU A 140 12.08 16.05 -12.15
N SER A 141 12.54 17.26 -12.50
CA SER A 141 12.23 17.91 -13.77
C SER A 141 12.69 17.08 -14.96
N GLY A 142 11.78 16.86 -15.90
CA GLY A 142 12.02 16.06 -17.10
C GLY A 142 11.86 14.55 -16.91
N VAL A 143 11.77 14.05 -15.68
CA VAL A 143 11.51 12.62 -15.41
C VAL A 143 10.06 12.30 -15.70
N ARG A 144 9.83 11.34 -16.60
CA ARG A 144 8.50 10.85 -17.00
C ARG A 144 8.16 9.62 -16.17
N VAL A 145 7.08 9.67 -15.42
CA VAL A 145 6.73 8.62 -14.46
C VAL A 145 5.39 7.99 -14.82
N ALA A 146 5.37 6.68 -15.05
CA ALA A 146 4.15 5.93 -15.29
C ALA A 146 3.48 5.54 -13.96
N PRO A 147 2.28 6.07 -13.64
CA PRO A 147 1.56 5.67 -12.43
C PRO A 147 1.03 4.24 -12.55
N PHE A 148 1.17 3.46 -11.49
CA PHE A 148 0.62 2.13 -11.32
C PHE A 148 -0.03 2.00 -9.95
N TYR A 149 -1.36 2.11 -9.90
CA TYR A 149 -2.12 2.25 -8.65
C TYR A 149 -2.07 1.00 -7.77
N GLY A 150 -2.00 -0.19 -8.38
CA GLY A 150 -2.26 -1.43 -7.70
C GLY A 150 -3.74 -1.57 -7.32
N CYS A 151 -4.27 -2.79 -7.36
CA CYS A 151 -5.69 -3.04 -7.15
C CYS A 151 -6.17 -2.64 -5.74
N HIS A 152 -5.41 -2.98 -4.70
CA HIS A 152 -5.82 -2.81 -3.30
C HIS A 152 -5.79 -1.35 -2.81
N THR A 153 -5.20 -0.41 -3.57
CA THR A 153 -5.23 1.02 -3.22
C THR A 153 -6.60 1.64 -3.50
N ILE A 154 -7.29 1.14 -4.53
CA ILE A 154 -8.47 1.75 -5.12
C ILE A 154 -9.68 0.80 -5.16
N ARG A 155 -9.52 -0.47 -4.84
CA ARG A 155 -10.58 -1.48 -4.82
C ARG A 155 -10.56 -2.30 -3.54
N PRO A 156 -11.72 -2.74 -3.04
CA PRO A 156 -13.06 -2.43 -3.57
C PRO A 156 -13.54 -1.04 -3.09
N PRO A 157 -14.38 -0.32 -3.87
CA PRO A 157 -14.71 1.09 -3.61
C PRO A 157 -15.49 1.33 -2.30
N GLU A 158 -16.19 0.31 -1.80
CA GLU A 158 -16.89 0.36 -0.50
C GLU A 158 -15.92 0.34 0.70
N VAL A 159 -14.69 -0.14 0.51
CA VAL A 159 -13.64 -0.14 1.54
C VAL A 159 -12.60 0.94 1.26
N GLN A 160 -12.17 1.08 0.00
CA GLN A 160 -11.15 2.03 -0.44
C GLN A 160 -11.76 3.31 -0.96
N THR A 161 -12.15 4.16 -0.02
CA THR A 161 -12.99 5.34 -0.27
C THR A 161 -12.20 6.64 -0.52
N PHE A 162 -10.87 6.60 -0.62
CA PHE A 162 -10.06 7.81 -0.74
C PHE A 162 -10.31 8.56 -2.05
N GLU A 163 -10.45 7.83 -3.15
CA GLU A 163 -10.65 8.39 -4.48
C GLU A 163 -11.46 7.45 -5.38
N ASN A 164 -11.86 7.92 -6.56
CA ASN A 164 -12.67 7.14 -7.49
C ASN A 164 -11.85 5.96 -8.07
N ALA A 165 -12.34 4.73 -7.89
CA ALA A 165 -11.66 3.51 -8.34
C ALA A 165 -11.48 3.38 -9.87
N LEU A 166 -12.28 4.08 -10.66
CA LEU A 166 -12.26 4.06 -12.12
C LEU A 166 -11.47 5.23 -12.70
N ALA A 167 -11.37 6.33 -11.96
CA ALA A 167 -10.67 7.53 -12.37
C ALA A 167 -9.85 8.15 -11.21
N PRO A 168 -8.88 7.40 -10.62
CA PRO A 168 -8.04 7.93 -9.57
C PRO A 168 -7.02 8.91 -10.14
N THR A 169 -6.52 9.83 -9.31
CA THR A 169 -5.55 10.88 -9.69
C THR A 169 -4.43 11.10 -8.67
N SER A 170 -4.46 10.44 -7.51
CA SER A 170 -3.50 10.67 -6.42
C SER A 170 -2.04 10.45 -6.81
N LEU A 171 -1.73 9.45 -7.65
CA LEU A 171 -0.36 9.24 -8.14
C LEU A 171 0.08 10.35 -9.10
N GLU A 172 -0.77 10.74 -10.04
CA GLU A 172 -0.46 11.83 -10.97
C GLU A 172 -0.27 13.16 -10.23
N GLN A 173 -1.07 13.42 -9.18
CA GLN A 173 -0.91 14.57 -8.30
C GLN A 173 0.44 14.55 -7.58
N LEU A 174 0.84 13.41 -7.00
CA LEU A 174 2.13 13.25 -6.32
C LEU A 174 3.31 13.43 -7.28
N ILE A 175 3.27 12.79 -8.46
CA ILE A 175 4.29 12.92 -9.51
C ILE A 175 4.48 14.39 -9.90
N THR A 176 3.38 15.10 -10.15
CA THR A 176 3.42 16.52 -10.52
C THR A 176 3.96 17.38 -9.37
N ALA A 177 3.59 17.06 -8.12
CA ALA A 177 4.00 17.82 -6.95
C ALA A 177 5.52 17.75 -6.69
N VAL A 178 6.19 16.66 -7.07
CA VAL A 178 7.67 16.53 -6.97
C VAL A 178 8.41 17.04 -8.23
N GLY A 179 7.69 17.65 -9.17
CA GLY A 179 8.25 18.25 -10.38
C GLY A 179 8.49 17.27 -11.54
N ALA A 180 8.02 16.03 -11.44
CA ALA A 180 8.05 15.05 -12.53
C ALA A 180 6.83 15.18 -13.46
N VAL A 181 6.87 14.48 -14.60
CA VAL A 181 5.83 14.48 -15.62
C VAL A 181 5.06 13.16 -15.58
N PRO A 182 3.75 13.15 -15.28
CA PRO A 182 2.95 11.95 -15.38
C PRO A 182 2.88 11.42 -16.81
N ALA A 183 3.16 10.13 -17.00
CA ALA A 183 3.07 9.40 -18.27
C ALA A 183 2.09 8.23 -18.13
N PRO A 184 0.76 8.50 -18.03
CA PRO A 184 -0.23 7.47 -17.78
C PRO A 184 -0.28 6.45 -18.92
N THR A 185 -0.34 5.18 -18.54
CA THR A 185 -0.56 4.06 -19.46
C THR A 185 -2.00 3.55 -19.34
N GLN A 186 -2.44 2.76 -20.32
CA GLN A 186 -3.71 2.02 -20.22
C GLN A 186 -3.71 1.00 -19.07
N ASP A 187 -2.51 0.65 -18.57
CA ASP A 187 -2.31 -0.36 -17.53
C ASP A 187 -2.31 0.21 -16.12
N ARG A 188 -2.43 1.54 -15.96
CA ARG A 188 -2.33 2.21 -14.64
C ARG A 188 -3.28 1.65 -13.57
N LEU A 189 -4.41 1.04 -13.98
CA LEU A 189 -5.43 0.43 -13.11
C LEU A 189 -5.48 -1.11 -13.16
N LYS A 190 -4.49 -1.75 -13.81
CA LYS A 190 -4.39 -3.22 -13.89
C LYS A 190 -3.81 -3.82 -12.62
N CYS A 191 -3.94 -5.14 -12.51
CA CYS A 191 -3.32 -5.93 -11.45
C CYS A 191 -1.85 -6.23 -11.81
N CYS A 192 -0.95 -6.18 -10.84
CA CYS A 192 0.44 -6.62 -11.03
C CYS A 192 0.55 -8.15 -11.07
N GLY A 193 -0.41 -8.86 -10.49
CA GLY A 193 -0.45 -10.33 -10.43
C GLY A 193 0.15 -10.95 -9.16
N PHE A 194 0.75 -10.17 -8.25
CA PHE A 194 1.45 -10.69 -7.06
C PHE A 194 0.66 -11.74 -6.27
N HIS A 195 -0.62 -11.47 -6.00
CA HIS A 195 -1.48 -12.38 -5.22
C HIS A 195 -1.81 -13.71 -5.93
N ALA A 196 -1.51 -13.82 -7.23
CA ALA A 196 -1.68 -15.03 -8.04
C ALA A 196 -0.33 -15.62 -8.49
N ALA A 197 0.80 -15.15 -7.94
CA ALA A 197 2.14 -15.55 -8.39
C ALA A 197 2.37 -17.07 -8.27
N TYR A 198 1.81 -17.72 -7.24
CA TYR A 198 1.90 -19.17 -7.09
C TYR A 198 0.94 -19.97 -8.00
N PRO A 199 -0.38 -19.69 -8.01
CA PRO A 199 -1.32 -20.51 -8.79
C PRO A 199 -1.28 -20.24 -10.31
N ALA A 200 -0.76 -19.09 -10.75
CA ALA A 200 -0.85 -18.64 -12.15
C ALA A 200 0.43 -17.92 -12.62
N GLU A 201 1.60 -18.40 -12.20
CA GLU A 201 2.91 -17.79 -12.47
C GLU A 201 3.10 -17.33 -13.94
N PRO A 202 2.82 -18.14 -14.98
CA PRO A 202 3.06 -17.71 -16.36
C PRO A 202 2.22 -16.49 -16.77
N ASP A 203 0.97 -16.42 -16.31
CA ASP A 203 0.08 -15.29 -16.58
C ASP A 203 0.49 -14.04 -15.78
N VAL A 204 0.97 -14.23 -14.56
CA VAL A 204 1.47 -13.14 -13.72
C VAL A 204 2.71 -12.49 -14.34
N LEU A 205 3.68 -13.29 -14.78
CA LEU A 205 4.89 -12.79 -15.44
C LEU A 205 4.55 -12.07 -16.75
N ARG A 206 3.65 -12.64 -17.56
CA ARG A 206 3.18 -12.00 -18.80
C ARG A 206 2.47 -10.67 -18.54
N ASN A 207 1.67 -10.57 -17.47
CA ASN A 207 0.99 -9.33 -17.09
C ASN A 207 1.98 -8.25 -16.63
N ALA A 208 2.96 -8.61 -15.80
CA ALA A 208 4.03 -7.71 -15.38
C ALA A 208 4.85 -7.21 -16.58
N GLY A 209 5.24 -8.11 -17.48
CA GLY A 209 6.02 -7.77 -18.67
C GLY A 209 5.26 -6.85 -19.63
N ASN A 210 3.97 -7.09 -19.83
CA ASN A 210 3.11 -6.18 -20.60
C ASN A 210 2.99 -4.80 -19.95
N THR A 211 2.87 -4.72 -18.63
CA THR A 211 2.82 -3.45 -17.89
C THR A 211 4.10 -2.64 -18.11
N ILE A 212 5.27 -3.28 -18.01
CA ILE A 212 6.58 -2.66 -18.21
C ILE A 212 6.75 -2.22 -19.66
N LYS A 213 6.42 -3.09 -20.62
CA LYS A 213 6.42 -2.77 -22.05
C LYS A 213 5.55 -1.55 -22.37
N ASN A 214 4.36 -1.46 -21.78
CA ASN A 214 3.44 -0.36 -22.01
C ASN A 214 3.92 0.94 -21.36
N ALA A 215 4.63 0.87 -20.24
CA ALA A 215 5.32 2.04 -19.65
C ALA A 215 6.46 2.54 -20.55
N ALA A 216 7.27 1.63 -21.10
CA ALA A 216 8.32 1.99 -22.06
C ALA A 216 7.73 2.60 -23.36
N ALA A 217 6.58 2.09 -23.84
CA ALA A 217 5.91 2.60 -25.03
C ALA A 217 5.45 4.07 -24.91
N VAL A 218 5.16 4.54 -23.69
CA VAL A 218 4.85 5.95 -23.41
C VAL A 218 6.10 6.76 -23.00
N GLN A 219 7.29 6.18 -23.19
CA GLN A 219 8.58 6.76 -22.83
C GLN A 219 8.63 7.17 -21.35
N ALA A 220 8.11 6.33 -20.45
CA ALA A 220 8.29 6.53 -19.01
C ALA A 220 9.71 6.09 -18.61
N ASP A 221 10.37 6.90 -17.78
CA ASP A 221 11.69 6.59 -17.21
C ASP A 221 11.57 5.61 -16.03
N CYS A 222 10.43 5.63 -15.32
CA CYS A 222 10.14 4.67 -14.25
C CYS A 222 8.63 4.48 -14.03
N LEU A 223 8.30 3.43 -13.28
CA LEU A 223 6.97 3.18 -12.72
C LEU A 223 6.90 3.70 -11.28
N LEU A 224 5.77 4.29 -10.90
CA LEU A 224 5.47 4.62 -9.51
C LEU A 224 4.28 3.80 -9.02
N THR A 225 4.46 3.08 -7.91
CA THR A 225 3.38 2.35 -7.26
C THR A 225 3.37 2.61 -5.75
N PRO A 226 2.19 2.74 -5.12
CA PRO A 226 2.06 2.91 -3.68
C PRO A 226 2.02 1.57 -2.94
N CYS A 227 2.47 0.48 -3.56
CA CYS A 227 2.41 -0.86 -2.98
C CYS A 227 3.75 -1.59 -3.15
N PRO A 228 4.45 -1.94 -2.06
CA PRO A 228 5.71 -2.67 -2.12
C PRO A 228 5.57 -4.07 -2.73
N LEU A 229 4.38 -4.69 -2.67
CA LEU A 229 4.13 -5.97 -3.35
C LEU A 229 4.04 -5.79 -4.88
N CYS A 230 3.45 -4.68 -5.33
CA CYS A 230 3.46 -4.33 -6.75
C CYS A 230 4.89 -3.99 -7.21
N GLN A 231 5.65 -3.28 -6.39
CA GLN A 231 7.07 -3.01 -6.66
C GLN A 231 7.83 -4.33 -6.82
N MET A 232 7.73 -5.25 -5.87
CA MET A 232 8.38 -6.56 -5.96
C MET A 232 8.02 -7.30 -7.25
N GLN A 233 6.73 -7.29 -7.63
CA GLN A 233 6.28 -7.97 -8.84
C GLN A 233 6.78 -7.34 -10.15
N LEU A 234 6.92 -6.01 -10.19
CA LEU A 234 7.29 -5.25 -11.40
C LEU A 234 8.81 -4.99 -11.49
N ASP A 235 9.54 -5.13 -10.39
CA ASP A 235 10.97 -4.86 -10.27
C ASP A 235 11.79 -6.15 -10.15
N VAL A 236 11.59 -6.93 -9.08
CA VAL A 236 12.39 -8.14 -8.80
C VAL A 236 12.23 -9.20 -9.89
N TYR A 237 11.01 -9.41 -10.37
CA TYR A 237 10.70 -10.37 -11.43
C TYR A 237 10.81 -9.79 -12.84
N GLN A 238 11.35 -8.58 -13.00
CA GLN A 238 11.42 -7.93 -14.30
C GLN A 238 12.16 -8.76 -15.37
N PRO A 239 13.28 -9.46 -15.10
CA PRO A 239 13.93 -10.31 -16.10
C PRO A 239 13.02 -11.42 -16.63
N ASP A 240 12.32 -12.13 -15.74
CA ASP A 240 11.42 -13.21 -16.10
C ASP A 240 10.16 -12.69 -16.79
N ALA A 241 9.64 -11.55 -16.33
CA ALA A 241 8.50 -10.87 -16.93
C ALA A 241 8.80 -10.38 -18.36
N ARG A 242 10.01 -9.87 -18.61
CA ARG A 242 10.50 -9.49 -19.95
C ARG A 242 10.52 -10.68 -20.91
N ALA A 243 11.08 -11.79 -20.46
CA ALA A 243 11.11 -13.03 -21.23
C ALA A 243 9.69 -13.53 -21.54
N ALA A 244 8.80 -13.55 -20.56
CA ALA A 244 7.41 -14.00 -20.73
C ALA A 244 6.58 -13.11 -21.68
N ALA A 245 6.88 -11.81 -21.74
CA ALA A 245 6.21 -10.86 -22.64
C ALA A 245 6.91 -10.67 -23.99
N GLY A 246 8.08 -11.29 -24.20
CA GLY A 246 8.89 -11.12 -25.41
C GLY A 246 9.29 -9.66 -25.63
N THR A 247 9.84 -9.01 -24.61
CA THR A 247 10.20 -7.58 -24.64
C THR A 247 11.56 -7.33 -24.00
N ASP A 248 12.34 -6.41 -24.58
CA ASP A 248 13.61 -5.93 -24.02
C ASP A 248 13.45 -4.63 -23.20
N ALA A 249 12.21 -4.14 -23.11
CA ALA A 249 11.79 -2.93 -22.40
C ALA A 249 12.07 -3.03 -20.91
#